data_AF-A0A5C8UL91-F1
#
_entry.id   AF-A0A5C8UL91-F1
#
_cell.length_a   1.000
_cell.length_b   1.000
_cell.length_c   1.000
_cell.angle_alpha   90.00
_cell.angle_beta   90.00
_cell.angle_gamma   90.00
#
_symmetry.space_group_name_H-M   'P 1'
#
loop_
_entity.id
_entity.type
_entity.pdbx_description
1 polymer ?
#
loop_
_entity_poly.entity_id
_entity_poly.type
_entity_poly.pdbx_seq_one_letter_code
_entity_poly.pdbx_strand_id
1 'polypeptide(L)'
;MIDQPTLDELWDFGDPAASEARFRVELEQGGPWDDTERAELTTQLARAIGMQGKFDEAAAILIEIPEESDPIVGVRVLLESGRVMNSSGHPEAAAGLFRQAATIAGRLGAEFLLIDALHMLAIVDAPGAEDWTARAVELAEASPDDRTKRWLVSLHSNLGWRYFDDDNLDAAFASFTEAARWADLLGTAQQREWAQEALAECAAAMDAASESL
;
A
#
# COMPACT_ATOMS: atom_id res chain seq x y z
N MET A 1 -14.58 11.28 -8.52
CA MET A 1 -13.55 10.71 -7.63
C MET A 1 -13.61 11.50 -6.35
N ILE A 2 -13.64 10.80 -5.23
CA ILE A 2 -13.65 11.41 -3.91
C ILE A 2 -12.30 12.06 -3.67
N ASP A 3 -12.32 13.26 -3.08
CA ASP A 3 -11.11 13.97 -2.74
C ASP A 3 -10.40 13.30 -1.57
N GLN A 4 -9.08 13.40 -1.56
CA GLN A 4 -8.29 12.67 -0.58
C GLN A 4 -8.59 13.04 0.88
N PRO A 5 -8.78 14.32 1.25
CA PRO A 5 -9.05 14.68 2.64
C PRO A 5 -10.28 13.96 3.22
N THR A 6 -11.35 13.80 2.43
CA THR A 6 -12.52 13.04 2.87
C THR A 6 -12.19 11.56 3.10
N LEU A 7 -11.39 10.93 2.23
CA LEU A 7 -10.94 9.56 2.48
C LEU A 7 -10.07 9.46 3.73
N ASP A 8 -9.19 10.43 3.97
CA ASP A 8 -8.30 10.45 5.14
C ASP A 8 -9.09 10.53 6.46
N GLU A 9 -10.23 11.24 6.49
CA GLU A 9 -11.10 11.32 7.67
C GLU A 9 -11.82 10.00 8.00
N LEU A 10 -12.11 9.20 6.97
CA LEU A 10 -12.76 7.90 7.13
C LEU A 10 -11.79 6.81 7.59
N TRP A 11 -10.48 7.00 7.35
CA TRP A 11 -9.46 6.00 7.65
C TRP A 11 -8.86 6.14 9.05
N ASP A 12 -8.76 5.00 9.71
CA ASP A 12 -7.84 4.69 10.79
C ASP A 12 -7.20 3.32 10.47
N PHE A 13 -5.97 3.34 9.98
CA PHE A 13 -5.27 2.10 9.62
C PHE A 13 -4.88 1.24 10.84
N GLY A 14 -4.84 1.85 12.04
CA GLY A 14 -4.63 1.14 13.31
C GLY A 14 -5.91 0.50 13.85
N ASP A 15 -7.08 1.00 13.43
CA ASP A 15 -8.39 0.40 13.70
C ASP A 15 -9.23 0.24 12.41
N PRO A 16 -8.94 -0.81 11.61
CA PRO A 16 -9.70 -1.09 10.39
C PRO A 16 -11.19 -1.38 10.64
N ALA A 17 -11.57 -1.83 11.84
CA ALA A 17 -12.97 -2.07 12.20
C ALA A 17 -13.74 -0.77 12.40
N ALA A 18 -13.13 0.23 13.04
CA ALA A 18 -13.68 1.58 13.11
C ALA A 18 -13.81 2.21 11.72
N SER A 19 -12.82 2.03 10.86
CA SER A 19 -12.86 2.49 9.47
C SER A 19 -13.99 1.84 8.68
N GLU A 20 -14.16 0.51 8.79
CA GLU A 20 -15.28 -0.22 8.18
C GLU A 20 -16.62 0.41 8.59
N ALA A 21 -16.82 0.64 9.89
CA ALA A 21 -18.06 1.23 10.41
C ALA A 21 -18.33 2.62 9.82
N ARG A 22 -17.29 3.47 9.71
CA ARG A 22 -17.39 4.80 9.08
C ARG A 22 -17.76 4.69 7.60
N PHE A 23 -17.08 3.83 6.83
CA PHE A 23 -17.40 3.64 5.41
C PHE A 23 -18.81 3.11 5.18
N ARG A 24 -19.31 2.19 6.02
CA ARG A 24 -20.70 1.72 5.93
C ARG A 24 -21.70 2.84 6.18
N VAL A 25 -21.49 3.64 7.24
CA VAL A 25 -22.34 4.81 7.51
C VAL A 25 -22.29 5.80 6.35
N GLU A 26 -21.11 6.07 5.80
CA GLU A 26 -20.94 6.98 4.67
C GLU A 26 -21.70 6.52 3.41
N LEU A 27 -21.61 5.21 3.11
CA LEU A 27 -22.31 4.58 1.98
C LEU A 27 -23.83 4.47 2.18
N GLU A 28 -24.31 4.33 3.42
CA GLU A 28 -25.74 4.22 3.74
C GLU A 28 -26.43 5.58 3.90
N GLN A 29 -25.76 6.54 4.52
CA GLN A 29 -26.37 7.74 5.08
C GLN A 29 -25.69 9.05 4.63
N GLY A 30 -24.46 8.98 4.12
CA GLY A 30 -23.48 10.06 4.33
C GLY A 30 -23.37 11.13 3.26
N GLY A 31 -23.57 10.87 1.96
CA GLY A 31 -23.23 11.89 0.98
C GLY A 31 -24.02 11.90 -0.33
N PRO A 32 -24.01 13.07 -1.02
CA PRO A 32 -24.53 13.24 -2.38
C PRO A 32 -23.58 12.59 -3.41
N TRP A 33 -23.10 11.39 -3.12
CA TRP A 33 -22.11 10.67 -3.90
C TRP A 33 -22.70 10.23 -5.23
N ASP A 34 -22.00 10.52 -6.32
CA ASP A 34 -22.31 9.91 -7.61
C ASP A 34 -21.92 8.42 -7.64
N ASP A 35 -22.29 7.73 -8.71
CA ASP A 35 -22.03 6.29 -8.85
C ASP A 35 -20.53 5.95 -8.80
N THR A 36 -19.67 6.84 -9.29
CA THR A 36 -18.20 6.64 -9.30
C THR A 36 -17.62 6.82 -7.90
N GLU A 37 -18.05 7.85 -7.17
CA GLU A 37 -17.66 8.11 -5.79
C GLU A 37 -18.12 6.98 -4.87
N ARG A 38 -19.35 6.48 -5.06
CA ARG A 38 -19.86 5.29 -4.35
C ARG A 38 -19.03 4.05 -4.63
N ALA A 39 -18.65 3.82 -5.88
CA ALA A 39 -17.81 2.68 -6.24
C ALA A 39 -16.41 2.81 -5.60
N GLU A 40 -15.83 4.02 -5.58
CA GLU A 40 -14.57 4.29 -4.88
C GLU A 40 -14.66 4.02 -3.37
N LEU A 41 -15.68 4.52 -2.67
CA LEU A 41 -15.91 4.20 -1.25
C LEU A 41 -16.05 2.71 -1.01
N THR A 42 -16.74 2.00 -1.90
CA THR A 42 -16.91 0.55 -1.81
C THR A 42 -15.57 -0.18 -1.87
N THR A 43 -14.61 0.28 -2.69
CA THR A 43 -13.24 -0.28 -2.66
C THR A 43 -12.54 -0.05 -1.33
N GLN A 44 -12.73 1.12 -0.70
CA GLN A 44 -12.12 1.44 0.59
C GLN A 44 -12.76 0.63 1.73
N LEU A 45 -14.08 0.43 1.69
CA LEU A 45 -14.78 -0.48 2.59
C LEU A 45 -14.22 -1.91 2.50
N ALA A 46 -14.08 -2.43 1.28
CA ALA A 46 -13.52 -3.76 1.06
C ALA A 46 -12.09 -3.88 1.62
N ARG A 47 -11.25 -2.85 1.44
CA ARG A 47 -9.90 -2.79 2.04
C ARG A 47 -9.96 -2.88 3.56
N ALA A 48 -10.82 -2.10 4.21
CA ALA A 48 -10.95 -2.08 5.67
C ALA A 48 -11.41 -3.44 6.22
N ILE A 49 -12.32 -4.12 5.52
CA ILE A 49 -12.80 -5.47 5.84
C ILE A 49 -11.68 -6.51 5.63
N GLY A 50 -10.96 -6.43 4.52
CA GLY A 50 -9.83 -7.31 4.21
C GLY A 50 -8.70 -7.23 5.23
N MET A 51 -8.40 -6.03 5.74
CA MET A 51 -7.41 -5.82 6.80
C MET A 51 -7.79 -6.50 8.14
N GLN A 52 -9.07 -6.83 8.34
CA GLN A 52 -9.54 -7.58 9.51
C GLN A 52 -9.50 -9.11 9.29
N GLY A 53 -9.00 -9.58 8.14
CA GLY A 53 -8.98 -11.00 7.78
C GLY A 53 -10.32 -11.54 7.26
N LYS A 54 -11.32 -10.68 7.04
CA LYS A 54 -12.65 -11.05 6.52
C LYS A 54 -12.64 -11.13 4.99
N PHE A 55 -11.79 -12.00 4.44
CA PHE A 55 -11.47 -12.03 3.00
C PHE A 55 -12.66 -12.35 2.10
N ASP A 56 -13.52 -13.29 2.48
CA ASP A 56 -14.70 -13.66 1.70
C ASP A 56 -15.69 -12.49 1.58
N GLU A 57 -15.86 -11.73 2.65
CA GLU A 57 -16.74 -10.55 2.66
C GLU A 57 -16.15 -9.42 1.81
N ALA A 58 -14.85 -9.15 1.94
CA ALA A 58 -14.17 -8.16 1.12
C ALA A 58 -14.26 -8.51 -0.38
N ALA A 59 -14.05 -9.78 -0.74
CA ALA A 59 -14.18 -10.26 -2.11
C ALA A 59 -15.61 -10.10 -2.64
N ALA A 60 -16.61 -10.48 -1.84
CA ALA A 60 -18.02 -10.33 -2.22
C ALA A 60 -18.38 -8.87 -2.51
N ILE A 61 -17.95 -7.94 -1.67
CA ILE A 61 -18.19 -6.50 -1.87
C ILE A 61 -17.53 -5.97 -3.15
N LEU A 62 -16.32 -6.43 -3.46
CA LEU A 62 -15.61 -6.01 -4.67
C LEU A 62 -16.29 -6.48 -5.96
N ILE A 63 -16.93 -7.65 -5.94
CA ILE A 63 -17.67 -8.20 -7.10
C ILE A 63 -18.92 -7.37 -7.44
N GLU A 64 -19.53 -6.71 -6.45
CA GLU A 64 -20.71 -5.89 -6.65
C GLU A 64 -20.41 -4.56 -7.38
N ILE A 65 -19.13 -4.18 -7.50
CA ILE A 65 -18.74 -2.97 -8.24
C ILE A 65 -18.82 -3.25 -9.75
N PRO A 66 -19.62 -2.48 -10.53
CA PRO A 66 -19.79 -2.73 -11.96
C PRO A 66 -18.48 -2.59 -12.75
N GLU A 67 -18.25 -3.48 -13.71
CA GLU A 67 -17.07 -3.44 -14.58
C GLU A 67 -17.02 -2.18 -15.45
N GLU A 68 -18.18 -1.60 -15.79
CA GLU A 68 -18.31 -0.37 -16.57
C GLU A 68 -18.08 0.92 -15.75
N SER A 69 -17.69 0.80 -14.47
CA SER A 69 -17.31 1.94 -13.63
C SER A 69 -16.09 2.69 -14.21
N ASP A 70 -15.81 3.85 -13.65
CA ASP A 70 -14.62 4.64 -14.02
C ASP A 70 -13.34 3.77 -14.00
N PRO A 71 -12.45 3.86 -15.02
CA PRO A 71 -11.25 3.05 -15.09
C PRO A 71 -10.34 3.12 -13.84
N ILE A 72 -10.34 4.24 -13.12
CA ILE A 72 -9.59 4.38 -11.87
C ILE A 72 -10.19 3.51 -10.76
N VAL A 73 -11.53 3.40 -10.70
CA VAL A 73 -12.21 2.46 -9.80
C VAL A 73 -11.80 1.03 -10.16
N GLY A 74 -11.75 0.69 -11.46
CA GLY A 74 -11.27 -0.62 -11.91
C GLY A 74 -9.84 -0.94 -11.43
N VAL A 75 -8.92 0.03 -11.45
CA VAL A 75 -7.57 -0.13 -10.86
C VAL A 75 -7.64 -0.41 -9.36
N ARG A 76 -8.48 0.32 -8.62
CA ARG A 76 -8.67 0.11 -7.18
C ARG A 76 -9.25 -1.27 -6.88
N VAL A 77 -10.23 -1.74 -7.66
CA VAL A 77 -10.77 -3.11 -7.53
C VAL A 77 -9.66 -4.13 -7.69
N LEU A 78 -8.82 -4.02 -8.73
CA LEU A 78 -7.69 -4.92 -8.95
C LEU A 78 -6.69 -4.91 -7.78
N LEU A 79 -6.37 -3.72 -7.25
CA LEU A 79 -5.49 -3.58 -6.08
C LEU A 79 -6.06 -4.29 -4.85
N GLU A 80 -7.32 -4.02 -4.51
CA GLU A 80 -7.92 -4.57 -3.30
C GLU A 80 -8.23 -6.08 -3.44
N SER A 81 -8.64 -6.55 -4.62
CA SER A 81 -8.72 -7.99 -4.93
C SER A 81 -7.34 -8.65 -4.81
N GLY A 82 -6.28 -7.99 -5.28
CA GLY A 82 -4.92 -8.47 -5.13
C GLY A 82 -4.50 -8.59 -3.67
N ARG A 83 -4.84 -7.61 -2.82
CA ARG A 83 -4.58 -7.69 -1.37
C ARG A 83 -5.31 -8.85 -0.71
N VAL A 84 -6.59 -9.04 -1.05
CA VAL A 84 -7.38 -10.17 -0.55
C VAL A 84 -6.73 -11.50 -0.94
N MET A 85 -6.30 -11.66 -2.21
CA MET A 85 -5.61 -12.86 -2.67
C MET A 85 -4.27 -13.07 -1.95
N ASN A 86 -3.45 -12.02 -1.79
CA ASN A 86 -2.17 -12.14 -1.11
C ASN A 86 -2.35 -12.56 0.36
N SER A 87 -3.18 -11.83 1.11
CA SER A 87 -3.39 -12.06 2.54
C SER A 87 -4.13 -13.37 2.84
N SER A 88 -4.85 -13.93 1.86
CA SER A 88 -5.47 -15.27 1.96
C SER A 88 -4.56 -16.42 1.51
N GLY A 89 -3.28 -16.15 1.19
CA GLY A 89 -2.28 -17.18 0.86
C GLY A 89 -2.16 -17.51 -0.62
N HIS A 90 -2.58 -16.63 -1.53
CA HIS A 90 -2.54 -16.81 -2.98
C HIS A 90 -1.68 -15.74 -3.69
N PRO A 91 -0.37 -15.63 -3.37
CA PRO A 91 0.50 -14.55 -3.87
C PRO A 91 0.65 -14.56 -5.40
N GLU A 92 0.67 -15.74 -6.05
CA GLU A 92 0.76 -15.83 -7.51
C GLU A 92 -0.47 -15.21 -8.21
N ALA A 93 -1.67 -15.47 -7.68
CA ALA A 93 -2.90 -14.88 -8.19
C ALA A 93 -2.91 -13.36 -7.96
N ALA A 94 -2.45 -12.92 -6.78
CA ALA A 94 -2.30 -11.51 -6.46
C ALA A 94 -1.35 -10.79 -7.43
N ALA A 95 -0.21 -11.39 -7.77
CA ALA A 95 0.76 -10.82 -8.71
C ALA A 95 0.14 -10.55 -10.10
N GLY A 96 -0.75 -11.44 -10.57
CA GLY A 96 -1.51 -11.23 -11.80
C GLY A 96 -2.37 -9.97 -11.76
N LEU A 97 -3.10 -9.77 -10.66
CA LEU A 97 -3.97 -8.61 -10.44
C LEU A 97 -3.16 -7.31 -10.34
N PHE A 98 -2.07 -7.31 -9.58
CA PHE A 98 -1.22 -6.12 -9.44
C PHE A 98 -0.52 -5.72 -10.75
N ARG A 99 -0.09 -6.68 -11.58
CA ARG A 99 0.45 -6.38 -12.93
C ARG A 99 -0.60 -5.73 -13.83
N GLN A 100 -1.84 -6.19 -13.75
CA GLN A 100 -2.95 -5.58 -14.49
C GLN A 100 -3.24 -4.16 -13.98
N ALA A 101 -3.29 -3.97 -12.65
CA ALA A 101 -3.47 -2.66 -12.02
C ALA A 101 -2.37 -1.68 -12.45
N ALA A 102 -1.10 -2.08 -12.38
CA ALA A 102 0.05 -1.27 -12.81
C ALA A 102 -0.06 -0.88 -14.29
N THR A 103 -0.42 -1.83 -15.15
CA THR A 103 -0.57 -1.57 -16.60
C THR A 103 -1.65 -0.54 -16.88
N ILE A 104 -2.80 -0.65 -16.23
CA ILE A 104 -3.94 0.26 -16.45
C ILE A 104 -3.62 1.63 -15.82
N ALA A 105 -3.13 1.67 -14.57
CA ALA A 105 -2.76 2.91 -13.89
C ALA A 105 -1.72 3.71 -14.69
N GLY A 106 -0.71 3.03 -15.24
CA GLY A 106 0.31 3.65 -16.10
C GLY A 106 -0.27 4.25 -17.39
N ARG A 107 -1.27 3.61 -18.01
CA ARG A 107 -1.96 4.16 -19.19
C ARG A 107 -2.83 5.37 -18.87
N LEU A 108 -3.42 5.40 -17.68
CA LEU A 108 -4.28 6.49 -17.21
C LEU A 108 -3.47 7.67 -16.64
N GLY A 109 -2.17 7.52 -16.42
CA GLY A 109 -1.36 8.52 -15.72
C GLY A 109 -1.67 8.61 -14.22
N ALA A 110 -2.25 7.55 -13.63
CA ALA A 110 -2.61 7.50 -12.22
C ALA A 110 -1.39 7.10 -11.37
N GLU A 111 -0.40 7.99 -11.28
CA GLU A 111 0.92 7.72 -10.66
C GLU A 111 0.82 7.13 -9.26
N PHE A 112 -0.05 7.69 -8.39
CA PHE A 112 -0.23 7.20 -7.03
C PHE A 112 -0.65 5.72 -6.98
N LEU A 113 -1.57 5.30 -7.87
CA LEU A 113 -2.05 3.91 -7.93
C LEU A 113 -1.07 2.99 -8.67
N LEU A 114 -0.31 3.54 -9.63
CA LEU A 114 0.78 2.80 -10.25
C LEU A 114 1.85 2.44 -9.21
N ILE A 115 2.26 3.40 -8.38
CA ILE A 115 3.23 3.16 -7.31
C ILE A 115 2.69 2.15 -6.29
N ASP A 116 1.41 2.24 -5.92
CA ASP A 116 0.76 1.24 -5.07
C ASP A 116 0.84 -0.19 -5.68
N ALA A 117 0.51 -0.32 -6.97
CA ALA A 117 0.59 -1.62 -7.65
C ALA A 117 2.02 -2.17 -7.70
N LEU A 118 3.02 -1.32 -7.95
CA LEU A 118 4.43 -1.70 -7.97
C LEU A 118 4.94 -2.08 -6.57
N HIS A 119 4.53 -1.35 -5.53
CA HIS A 119 4.81 -1.70 -4.14
C HIS A 119 4.27 -3.08 -3.79
N MET A 120 3.06 -3.39 -4.23
CA MET A 120 2.47 -4.70 -4.02
C MET A 120 3.15 -5.81 -4.81
N LEU A 121 3.60 -5.54 -6.03
CA LEU A 121 4.43 -6.49 -6.79
C LEU A 121 5.73 -6.76 -6.07
N ALA A 122 6.37 -5.76 -5.47
CA ALA A 122 7.58 -5.95 -4.69
C ALA A 122 7.38 -6.88 -3.47
N ILE A 123 6.17 -6.92 -2.91
CA ILE A 123 5.83 -7.83 -1.80
C ILE A 123 5.59 -9.26 -2.29
N VAL A 124 4.87 -9.46 -3.40
CA VAL A 124 4.40 -10.79 -3.82
C VAL A 124 5.29 -11.49 -4.84
N ASP A 125 6.13 -10.75 -5.55
CA ASP A 125 7.03 -11.25 -6.60
C ASP A 125 8.49 -11.12 -6.15
N ALA A 126 8.89 -11.98 -5.20
CA ALA A 126 10.20 -11.93 -4.55
C ALA A 126 11.40 -11.85 -5.51
N PRO A 127 11.47 -12.61 -6.63
CA PRO A 127 12.57 -12.50 -7.58
C PRO A 127 12.70 -11.12 -8.26
N GLY A 128 11.58 -10.41 -8.43
CA GLY A 128 11.54 -9.09 -9.05
C GLY A 128 11.46 -7.94 -8.05
N ALA A 129 11.51 -8.22 -6.74
CA ALA A 129 11.15 -7.25 -5.71
C ALA A 129 11.99 -5.96 -5.75
N GLU A 130 13.30 -6.09 -5.97
CA GLU A 130 14.21 -4.95 -6.10
C GLU A 130 13.92 -4.11 -7.35
N ASP A 131 13.66 -4.74 -8.50
CA ASP A 131 13.32 -4.04 -9.74
C ASP A 131 11.98 -3.30 -9.63
N TRP A 132 10.97 -3.94 -9.03
CA TRP A 132 9.67 -3.32 -8.76
C TRP A 132 9.80 -2.12 -7.83
N THR A 133 10.62 -2.25 -6.78
CA THR A 133 10.87 -1.18 -5.81
C THR A 133 11.62 -0.04 -6.46
N ALA A 134 12.70 -0.31 -7.21
CA ALA A 134 13.49 0.71 -7.90
C ALA A 134 12.62 1.53 -8.86
N ARG A 135 11.73 0.86 -9.61
CA ARG A 135 10.78 1.54 -10.51
C ARG A 135 9.78 2.41 -9.75
N ALA A 136 9.25 1.93 -8.63
CA ALA A 136 8.31 2.69 -7.81
C ALA A 136 8.97 3.91 -7.16
N VAL A 137 10.21 3.77 -6.68
CA VAL A 137 11.01 4.87 -6.11
C VAL A 137 11.26 5.94 -7.16
N GLU A 138 11.70 5.59 -8.36
CA GLU A 138 11.93 6.53 -9.46
C GLU A 138 10.69 7.38 -9.76
N LEU A 139 9.51 6.73 -9.82
CA LEU A 139 8.23 7.41 -10.05
C LEU A 139 7.85 8.32 -8.88
N ALA A 140 8.00 7.85 -7.64
CA ALA A 140 7.64 8.62 -6.46
C ALA A 140 8.55 9.85 -6.27
N GLU A 141 9.86 9.72 -6.48
CA GLU A 141 10.83 10.83 -6.38
C GLU A 141 10.57 11.92 -7.43
N ALA A 142 10.20 11.52 -8.65
CA ALA A 142 9.89 12.44 -9.74
C ALA A 142 8.55 13.19 -9.53
N SER A 143 7.67 12.68 -8.67
CA SER A 143 6.34 13.26 -8.48
C SER A 143 6.42 14.64 -7.81
N PRO A 144 5.67 15.65 -8.29
CA PRO A 144 5.58 16.95 -7.62
C PRO A 144 4.65 16.91 -6.40
N ASP A 145 3.89 15.84 -6.21
CA ASP A 145 2.92 15.69 -5.14
C ASP A 145 3.55 15.04 -3.89
N ASP A 146 3.55 15.77 -2.79
CA ASP A 146 4.09 15.32 -1.50
C ASP A 146 3.38 14.06 -0.99
N ARG A 147 2.08 13.91 -1.28
CA ARG A 147 1.35 12.69 -0.92
C ARG A 147 1.87 11.49 -1.69
N THR A 148 2.14 11.63 -2.98
CA THR A 148 2.72 10.56 -3.80
C THR A 148 4.15 10.25 -3.35
N LYS A 149 4.97 11.26 -3.04
CA LYS A 149 6.32 11.08 -2.47
C LYS A 149 6.33 10.34 -1.14
N ARG A 150 5.28 10.45 -0.32
CA ARG A 150 5.16 9.72 0.95
C ARG A 150 5.25 8.19 0.76
N TRP A 151 4.95 7.66 -0.43
CA TRP A 151 5.17 6.23 -0.73
C TRP A 151 6.61 5.77 -0.52
N LEU A 152 7.59 6.69 -0.64
CA LEU A 152 9.00 6.38 -0.44
C LEU A 152 9.28 5.81 0.95
N VAL A 153 8.47 6.18 1.97
CA VAL A 153 8.57 5.57 3.30
C VAL A 153 8.33 4.06 3.20
N SER A 154 7.16 3.64 2.72
CA SER A 154 6.78 2.22 2.66
C SER A 154 7.62 1.42 1.67
N LEU A 155 8.05 2.03 0.56
CA LEU A 155 8.91 1.39 -0.43
C LEU A 155 10.28 1.03 0.17
N HIS A 156 10.92 2.00 0.83
CA HIS A 156 12.21 1.76 1.47
C HIS A 156 12.08 0.86 2.72
N SER A 157 11.02 0.99 3.51
CA SER A 157 10.78 0.09 4.66
C SER A 157 10.64 -1.36 4.22
N ASN A 158 9.86 -1.64 3.18
CA ASN A 158 9.68 -3.01 2.70
C ASN A 158 10.97 -3.60 2.12
N LEU A 159 11.74 -2.81 1.36
CA LEU A 159 13.04 -3.23 0.86
C LEU A 159 14.03 -3.50 2.00
N GLY A 160 14.02 -2.66 3.04
CA GLY A 160 14.83 -2.85 4.23
C GLY A 160 14.55 -4.17 4.93
N TRP A 161 13.27 -4.49 5.16
CA TRP A 161 12.88 -5.77 5.78
C TRP A 161 13.29 -6.97 4.93
N ARG A 162 13.16 -6.87 3.61
CA ARG A 162 13.61 -7.94 2.70
C ARG A 162 15.12 -8.19 2.82
N TYR A 163 15.94 -7.14 2.81
CA TYR A 163 17.38 -7.30 3.01
C TYR A 163 17.73 -7.81 4.40
N PHE A 164 16.96 -7.42 5.42
CA PHE A 164 17.12 -7.89 6.78
C PHE A 164 16.86 -9.40 6.88
N ASP A 165 15.78 -9.88 6.27
CA ASP A 165 15.44 -11.31 6.20
C ASP A 165 16.48 -12.13 5.41
N ASP A 166 17.14 -11.51 4.43
CA ASP A 166 18.24 -12.09 3.65
C ASP A 166 19.62 -11.99 4.35
N ASP A 167 19.68 -11.55 5.61
CA ASP A 167 20.90 -11.32 6.41
C ASP A 167 21.88 -10.29 5.81
N ASN A 168 21.40 -9.47 4.87
CA ASN A 168 22.16 -8.38 4.26
C ASN A 168 21.96 -7.09 5.06
N LEU A 169 22.48 -7.08 6.28
CA LEU A 169 22.24 -6.00 7.26
C LEU A 169 22.71 -4.62 6.78
N ASP A 170 23.79 -4.53 5.99
CA ASP A 170 24.26 -3.26 5.43
C ASP A 170 23.24 -2.65 4.45
N ALA A 171 22.67 -3.46 3.56
CA ALA A 171 21.65 -3.01 2.60
C ALA A 171 20.30 -2.72 3.30
N ALA A 172 19.97 -3.49 4.33
CA ALA A 172 18.81 -3.25 5.19
C ALA A 172 18.92 -1.89 5.89
N PHE A 173 20.05 -1.62 6.53
CA PHE A 173 20.31 -0.36 7.23
C PHE A 173 20.23 0.86 6.30
N ALA A 174 20.83 0.76 5.11
CA ALA A 174 20.75 1.81 4.09
C ALA A 174 19.29 2.08 3.67
N SER A 175 18.49 1.03 3.48
CA SER A 175 17.08 1.15 3.11
C SER A 175 16.24 1.74 4.24
N PHE A 176 16.42 1.27 5.48
CA PHE A 176 15.72 1.84 6.63
C PHE A 176 16.11 3.30 6.90
N THR A 177 17.35 3.68 6.62
CA THR A 177 17.79 5.08 6.70
C THR A 177 17.01 5.98 5.73
N GLU A 178 16.84 5.54 4.49
CA GLU A 178 16.00 6.28 3.52
C GLU A 178 14.53 6.31 3.93
N ALA A 179 13.99 5.20 4.45
CA ALA A 179 12.63 5.16 4.97
C ALA A 179 12.42 6.19 6.11
N ALA A 180 13.36 6.24 7.07
CA ALA A 180 13.35 7.20 8.17
C ALA A 180 13.46 8.65 7.68
N ARG A 181 14.37 8.92 6.73
CA ARG A 181 14.53 10.25 6.13
C ARG A 181 13.23 10.73 5.48
N TRP A 182 12.57 9.87 4.69
CA TRP A 182 11.29 10.22 4.06
C TRP A 182 10.15 10.33 5.08
N ALA A 183 10.17 9.52 6.14
CA ALA A 183 9.17 9.61 7.19
C ALA A 183 9.27 10.95 7.94
N ASP A 184 10.48 11.43 8.22
CA ASP A 184 10.71 12.74 8.84
C ASP A 184 10.24 13.90 7.96
N LEU A 185 10.41 13.79 6.65
CA LEU A 185 10.03 14.84 5.70
C LEU A 185 8.51 14.88 5.44
N LEU A 186 7.89 13.72 5.22
CA LEU A 186 6.54 13.62 4.65
C LEU A 186 5.63 12.61 5.35
N GLY A 187 6.16 11.77 6.24
CA GLY A 187 5.43 10.67 6.86
C GLY A 187 4.42 11.10 7.93
N THR A 188 3.48 10.22 8.23
CA THR A 188 2.61 10.36 9.41
C THR A 188 3.42 10.19 10.70
N ALA A 189 2.83 10.52 11.86
CA ALA A 189 3.47 10.23 13.15
C ALA A 189 3.80 8.73 13.31
N GLN A 190 2.86 7.87 12.90
CA GLN A 190 3.04 6.42 12.96
C GLN A 190 4.17 5.93 12.04
N GLN A 191 4.24 6.46 10.82
CA GLN A 191 5.30 6.11 9.87
C GLN A 191 6.69 6.52 10.39
N ARG A 192 6.79 7.66 11.08
CA ARG A 192 8.05 8.09 11.72
C ARG A 192 8.46 7.13 12.83
N GLU A 193 7.52 6.75 13.69
CA GLU A 193 7.77 5.77 14.76
C GLU A 193 8.26 4.45 14.17
N TRP A 194 7.51 3.84 13.25
CA TRP A 194 7.88 2.55 12.65
C TRP A 194 9.21 2.58 11.90
N ALA A 195 9.51 3.66 11.18
CA ALA A 195 10.77 3.76 10.45
C ALA A 195 11.98 3.87 11.40
N GLN A 196 11.83 4.58 12.53
CA GLN A 196 12.87 4.68 13.55
C GLN A 196 13.05 3.36 14.31
N GLU A 197 11.96 2.64 14.61
CA GLU A 197 12.01 1.32 15.22
C GLU A 197 12.76 0.32 14.33
N ALA A 198 12.41 0.24 13.04
CA ALA A 198 13.08 -0.64 12.09
C ALA A 198 14.58 -0.34 11.93
N LEU A 199 14.94 0.95 11.90
CA LEU A 199 16.34 1.37 11.85
C LEU A 199 17.10 0.98 13.12
N ALA A 200 16.50 1.13 14.30
CA ALA A 200 17.10 0.76 15.58
C ALA A 200 17.25 -0.76 15.71
N GLU A 201 16.28 -1.54 15.25
CA GLU A 201 16.33 -3.01 15.22
C GLU A 201 17.47 -3.50 14.32
N CYS A 202 17.60 -2.91 13.13
CA CYS A 202 18.69 -3.22 12.21
C CYS A 202 20.07 -2.89 12.79
N ALA A 203 20.22 -1.72 13.43
CA ALA A 203 21.46 -1.34 14.10
C ALA A 203 21.86 -2.33 15.21
N ALA A 204 20.90 -2.75 16.03
CA ALA A 204 21.15 -3.72 17.10
C ALA A 204 21.59 -5.09 16.54
N ALA A 205 21.02 -5.52 15.41
CA ALA A 205 21.43 -6.75 14.74
C ALA A 205 22.87 -6.66 14.19
N MET A 206 23.25 -5.52 13.60
CA MET A 206 24.61 -5.27 13.11
C MET A 206 25.64 -5.29 14.25
N ASP A 207 25.34 -4.63 15.37
CA ASP A 207 26.20 -4.62 16.55
C ASP A 207 26.41 -6.05 17.08
N ALA A 208 25.34 -6.83 17.23
CA ALA A 208 25.39 -8.22 17.67
C ALA A 208 26.21 -9.11 16.72
N ALA A 209 26.08 -8.92 15.39
CA ALA A 209 26.87 -9.64 14.40
C ALA A 209 28.36 -9.29 14.52
N SER A 210 28.69 -8.02 14.77
CA SER A 210 30.08 -7.57 14.94
C SER A 210 30.75 -8.13 16.20
N GLU A 211 30.00 -8.32 17.28
CA GLU A 211 30.51 -8.91 18.54
C GLU A 211 30.75 -10.44 18.44
N SER A 212 30.15 -11.08 17.42
CA SER A 212 30.25 -12.53 17.21
C SER A 212 31.45 -12.97 16.35
N LEU A 213 32.19 -12.01 15.78
CA LEU A 213 33.37 -12.20 14.91
C LEU A 213 34.69 -12.12 15.68
#